data_AF-A0AAF0LDK7-F1
#
_entry.id   AF-A0AAF0LDK7-F1
#
_cell.length_a   1.000
_cell.length_b   1.000
_cell.length_c   1.000
_cell.angle_alpha   90.00
_cell.angle_beta   90.00
_cell.angle_gamma   90.00
#
_symmetry.space_group_name_H-M   'P 1'
#
loop_
_entity.id
_entity.type
_entity.pdbx_description
1 polymer ?
#
loop_
_entity_poly.entity_id
_entity_poly.type
_entity_poly.pdbx_seq_one_letter_code
_entity_poly.pdbx_strand_id
1 'polypeptide(L)'
;MSVPHDDPVPFRLVAPGMRRFAVALWIVAVALVPIGLITDGPRALLLVPAPSAFTAWFAWTALWRPRVLATADGVVVVDVRRTTRIAWGRVLEVRSRFGLEVVTSEGDRRTWIAPRPTARLRLTPVAPLGPGGPAQAAETTLTVAEAADRLRAFVPSPAPLEGPPPAEVTPARIEHRVHGWSVVALIALGLLGSMAGARI
;
A
#
# COMPACT_ATOMS: atom_id res chain seq x y z
N MET A 1 -24.00 16.83 -28.78
CA MET A 1 -22.63 16.34 -29.05
C MET A 1 -21.99 16.06 -27.70
N SER A 2 -22.10 14.82 -27.21
CA SER A 2 -21.57 14.41 -25.90
C SER A 2 -20.05 14.34 -25.98
N VAL A 3 -19.36 15.20 -25.22
CA VAL A 3 -17.92 15.11 -25.02
C VAL A 3 -17.62 13.73 -24.44
N PRO A 4 -16.71 12.93 -25.01
CA PRO A 4 -16.24 11.71 -24.37
C PRO A 4 -15.69 12.11 -22.99
N HIS A 5 -16.37 11.71 -21.91
CA HIS A 5 -15.76 11.78 -20.60
C HIS A 5 -14.76 10.64 -20.58
N ASP A 6 -13.47 10.96 -20.75
CA ASP A 6 -12.41 9.99 -20.52
C ASP A 6 -12.42 9.67 -19.03
N ASP A 7 -13.24 8.68 -18.66
CA ASP A 7 -13.30 8.19 -17.29
C ASP A 7 -11.88 7.79 -16.87
N PRO A 8 -11.39 8.31 -15.74
CA PRO A 8 -10.01 8.09 -15.36
C PRO A 8 -9.77 6.59 -15.14
N VAL A 9 -8.74 6.06 -15.80
CA VAL A 9 -8.47 4.61 -15.84
C VAL A 9 -8.00 4.12 -14.46
N PRO A 10 -8.59 3.06 -13.89
CA PRO A 10 -8.13 2.47 -12.64
C PRO A 10 -6.64 2.13 -12.67
N PHE A 11 -5.95 2.33 -11.55
CA PHE A 11 -4.52 2.09 -11.48
C PHE A 11 -4.06 1.68 -10.08
N ARG A 12 -2.85 1.12 -10.02
CA ARG A 12 -2.15 0.75 -8.80
C ARG A 12 -0.87 1.57 -8.66
N LEU A 13 -0.67 2.15 -7.47
CA LEU A 13 0.58 2.78 -7.06
C LEU A 13 1.33 1.89 -6.06
N VAL A 14 2.63 1.77 -6.29
CA VAL A 14 3.57 1.10 -5.38
C VAL A 14 4.86 1.89 -5.26
N ALA A 15 5.60 1.71 -4.16
CA ALA A 15 6.93 2.27 -3.99
C ALA A 15 8.00 1.26 -4.48
N PRO A 16 8.61 1.43 -5.66
CA PRO A 16 9.62 0.50 -6.17
C PRO A 16 10.86 0.41 -5.28
N GLY A 17 11.25 1.49 -4.60
CA GLY A 17 12.34 1.47 -3.63
C GLY A 17 12.08 0.49 -2.47
N MET A 18 10.87 0.51 -1.91
CA MET A 18 10.48 -0.41 -0.85
C MET A 18 10.45 -1.85 -1.34
N ARG A 19 9.97 -2.11 -2.56
CA ARG A 19 9.99 -3.46 -3.17
C ARG A 19 11.40 -4.00 -3.33
N ARG A 20 12.34 -3.18 -3.82
CA ARG A 20 13.76 -3.56 -3.94
C ARG A 20 14.36 -3.89 -2.57
N PHE A 21 14.08 -3.07 -1.56
CA PHE A 21 14.55 -3.32 -0.21
C PHE A 21 13.93 -4.60 0.39
N ALA A 22 12.66 -4.89 0.12
CA ALA A 22 12.01 -6.14 0.51
C ALA A 22 12.73 -7.37 -0.07
N VAL A 23 13.09 -7.32 -1.37
CA VAL A 23 13.83 -8.40 -2.03
C VAL A 23 15.20 -8.58 -1.39
N ALA A 24 15.92 -7.49 -1.09
CA ALA A 24 17.21 -7.57 -0.39
C ALA A 24 17.06 -8.23 0.99
N LEU A 25 16.02 -7.88 1.76
CA LEU A 25 15.74 -8.52 3.05
C LEU A 25 15.36 -10.00 2.91
N TRP A 26 14.67 -10.41 1.84
CA TRP A 26 14.43 -11.82 1.58
C TRP A 26 15.70 -12.58 1.26
N ILE A 27 16.62 -11.99 0.50
CA ILE A 27 17.94 -12.58 0.25
C ILE A 27 18.68 -12.77 1.58
N VAL A 28 18.69 -11.76 2.46
CA VAL A 28 19.27 -11.87 3.80
C VAL A 28 18.59 -12.96 4.61
N ALA A 29 17.25 -13.00 4.64
CA ALA A 29 16.50 -14.03 5.37
C ALA A 29 16.87 -15.45 4.93
N VAL A 30 17.02 -15.68 3.62
CA VAL A 30 17.45 -16.97 3.07
C VAL A 30 18.91 -17.25 3.41
N ALA A 31 19.81 -16.27 3.30
CA ALA A 31 21.24 -16.42 3.56
C ALA A 31 21.57 -16.71 5.04
N LEU A 32 20.74 -16.27 5.98
CA LEU A 32 20.92 -16.56 7.40
C LEU A 32 20.94 -18.07 7.69
N VAL A 33 20.17 -18.88 6.95
CA VAL A 33 20.06 -20.33 7.16
C VAL A 33 21.39 -21.06 6.91
N PRO A 34 22.02 -20.98 5.72
CA PRO A 34 23.31 -21.61 5.49
C PRO A 34 24.43 -21.00 6.33
N ILE A 35 24.40 -19.68 6.60
CA ILE A 35 25.39 -19.04 7.49
C ILE A 35 25.34 -19.69 8.87
N GLY A 36 24.15 -19.77 9.48
CA GLY A 36 23.99 -20.40 10.79
C GLY A 36 24.36 -21.88 10.80
N LEU A 37 24.08 -22.60 9.71
CA LEU A 37 24.47 -24.01 9.58
C LEU A 37 26.00 -24.19 9.55
N ILE A 38 26.72 -23.25 8.91
CA ILE A 38 28.19 -23.26 8.85
C ILE A 38 28.81 -22.89 10.20
N THR A 39 28.22 -21.94 10.93
CA THR A 39 28.77 -21.44 12.20
C THR A 39 28.48 -22.35 13.38
N ASP A 40 27.23 -22.83 13.50
CA ASP A 40 26.72 -23.51 14.70
C ASP A 40 26.28 -24.96 14.44
N GLY A 41 26.50 -25.46 13.21
CA GLY A 41 26.14 -26.81 12.82
C GLY A 41 24.62 -27.07 12.84
N PRO A 42 24.18 -28.33 12.94
CA PRO A 42 22.76 -28.68 12.88
C PRO A 42 21.89 -28.05 13.97
N ARG A 43 22.48 -27.62 15.09
CA ARG A 43 21.77 -26.94 16.18
C ARG A 43 21.19 -25.59 15.74
N ALA A 44 21.79 -24.95 14.73
CA ALA A 44 21.32 -23.71 14.14
C ALA A 44 19.91 -23.80 13.56
N LEU A 45 19.48 -24.99 13.11
CA LEU A 45 18.15 -25.24 12.56
C LEU A 45 17.02 -24.99 13.58
N LEU A 46 17.33 -24.92 14.88
CA LEU A 46 16.35 -24.58 15.92
C LEU A 46 16.24 -23.08 16.19
N LEU A 47 17.29 -22.30 15.90
CA LEU A 47 17.41 -20.91 16.34
C LEU A 47 17.33 -19.91 15.17
N VAL A 48 17.87 -20.27 14.00
CA VAL A 48 17.91 -19.42 12.80
C VAL A 48 16.57 -19.22 12.08
N PRO A 49 15.62 -20.19 12.09
CA PRO A 49 14.34 -19.98 11.42
C PRO A 49 13.55 -18.80 11.97
N ALA A 50 13.67 -18.49 13.27
CA ALA A 50 12.95 -17.38 13.89
C ALA A 50 13.37 -16.00 13.33
N PRO A 51 14.64 -15.57 13.36
CA PRO A 51 15.07 -14.30 12.78
C PRO A 51 14.92 -14.27 11.25
N SER A 52 15.07 -15.40 10.56
CA SER A 52 14.80 -15.51 9.12
C SER A 52 13.32 -15.26 8.80
N ALA A 53 12.42 -15.94 9.50
CA ALA A 53 10.98 -15.77 9.36
C ALA A 53 10.53 -14.37 9.73
N PHE A 54 11.05 -13.79 10.81
CA PHE A 54 10.80 -12.40 11.18
C PHE A 54 11.16 -11.45 10.04
N THR A 55 12.38 -11.58 9.50
CA THR A 55 12.90 -10.71 8.44
C THR A 55 12.05 -10.84 7.18
N ALA A 56 11.71 -12.06 6.78
CA ALA A 56 10.88 -12.31 5.60
C ALA A 56 9.46 -11.77 5.77
N TRP A 57 8.88 -11.95 6.96
CA TRP A 57 7.54 -11.46 7.30
C TRP A 57 7.47 -9.93 7.35
N PHE A 58 8.46 -9.29 7.96
CA PHE A 58 8.61 -7.84 7.97
C PHE A 58 8.73 -7.28 6.55
N ALA A 59 9.62 -7.85 5.74
CA ALA A 59 9.79 -7.44 4.34
C ALA A 59 8.49 -7.54 3.54
N TRP A 60 7.72 -8.62 3.72
CA TRP A 60 6.42 -8.75 3.07
C TRP A 60 5.42 -7.68 3.54
N THR A 61 5.20 -7.59 4.85
CA THR A 61 4.14 -6.75 5.45
C THR A 61 4.40 -5.26 5.33
N ALA A 62 5.62 -4.81 5.61
CA ALA A 62 5.99 -3.41 5.70
C ALA A 62 6.51 -2.82 4.39
N LEU A 63 7.04 -3.64 3.47
CA LEU A 63 7.72 -3.14 2.28
C LEU A 63 7.07 -3.60 0.97
N TRP A 64 6.62 -4.86 0.89
CA TRP A 64 6.07 -5.43 -0.35
C TRP A 64 4.56 -5.23 -0.51
N ARG A 65 3.81 -5.44 0.57
CA ARG A 65 2.34 -5.41 0.60
C ARG A 65 1.76 -4.00 0.39
N PRO A 66 2.30 -2.92 1.00
CA PRO A 66 1.68 -1.60 0.93
C PRO A 66 1.51 -1.09 -0.50
N ARG A 67 0.34 -0.53 -0.79
CA ARG A 67 -0.07 -0.05 -2.12
C ARG A 67 -1.27 0.87 -2.04
N VAL A 68 -1.45 1.73 -3.03
CA VAL A 68 -2.68 2.49 -3.24
C VAL A 68 -3.33 2.01 -4.53
N LEU A 69 -4.64 1.78 -4.52
CA LEU A 69 -5.42 1.38 -5.69
C LEU A 69 -6.47 2.47 -5.96
N ALA A 70 -6.43 3.07 -7.13
CA ALA A 70 -7.51 3.88 -7.66
C ALA A 70 -8.45 2.96 -8.44
N THR A 71 -9.71 2.88 -7.99
CA THR A 71 -10.78 2.11 -8.66
C THR A 71 -11.87 3.06 -9.11
N ALA A 72 -12.81 2.62 -9.94
CA ALA A 72 -13.92 3.46 -10.37
C ALA A 72 -14.74 4.01 -9.17
N ASP A 73 -14.97 3.19 -8.14
CA ASP A 73 -15.84 3.57 -7.02
C ASP A 73 -15.12 4.35 -5.89
N GLY A 74 -13.79 4.27 -5.84
CA GLY A 74 -13.03 4.85 -4.74
C GLY A 74 -11.53 4.55 -4.75
N VAL A 75 -10.85 5.10 -3.75
CA VAL A 75 -9.45 4.83 -3.46
C VAL A 75 -9.32 3.80 -2.34
N VAL A 76 -8.49 2.79 -2.56
CA VAL A 76 -8.14 1.78 -1.55
C VAL A 76 -6.69 1.98 -1.13
N VAL A 77 -6.49 2.39 0.12
CA VAL A 77 -5.18 2.51 0.74
C VAL A 77 -4.89 1.24 1.51
N VAL A 78 -3.92 0.45 1.04
CA VAL A 78 -3.45 -0.76 1.72
C VAL A 78 -2.19 -0.41 2.50
N ASP A 79 -2.32 -0.28 3.81
CA ASP A 79 -1.20 -0.09 4.73
C ASP A 79 -0.88 -1.39 5.49
N VAL A 80 0.18 -1.34 6.30
CA VAL A 80 0.65 -2.45 7.13
C VAL A 80 -0.44 -2.93 8.11
N ARG A 81 -1.06 -1.98 8.82
CA ARG A 81 -2.01 -2.29 9.92
C ARG A 81 -3.46 -2.37 9.47
N ARG A 82 -3.82 -1.70 8.38
CA ARG A 82 -5.21 -1.57 7.94
C ARG A 82 -5.28 -1.42 6.42
N THR A 83 -6.40 -1.82 5.87
CA THR A 83 -6.81 -1.46 4.51
C THR A 83 -8.04 -0.59 4.63
N THR A 84 -8.02 0.57 4.00
CA THR A 84 -9.13 1.51 4.00
C THR A 84 -9.63 1.69 2.57
N ARG A 85 -10.92 1.48 2.34
CA ARG A 85 -11.60 1.82 1.09
C ARG A 85 -12.39 3.10 1.32
N ILE A 86 -12.14 4.12 0.51
CA ILE A 86 -12.73 5.45 0.61
C ILE A 86 -13.45 5.71 -0.71
N ALA A 87 -14.77 5.86 -0.67
CA ALA A 87 -15.53 6.29 -1.84
C ALA A 87 -15.06 7.67 -2.30
N TRP A 88 -14.98 7.91 -3.61
CA TRP A 88 -14.43 9.16 -4.14
C TRP A 88 -15.17 10.41 -3.65
N GLY A 89 -16.50 10.34 -3.46
CA GLY A 89 -17.30 11.43 -2.89
C GLY A 89 -17.00 11.77 -1.41
N ARG A 90 -16.13 11.00 -0.73
CA ARG A 90 -15.64 11.28 0.62
C ARG A 90 -14.22 11.85 0.64
N VAL A 91 -13.55 11.87 -0.51
CA VAL A 91 -12.22 12.46 -0.66
C VAL A 91 -12.40 13.97 -0.83
N LEU A 92 -11.94 14.73 0.15
CA LEU A 92 -12.01 16.19 0.13
C LEU A 92 -10.84 16.78 -0.67
N GLU A 93 -9.66 16.19 -0.50
CA GLU A 93 -8.44 16.66 -1.12
C GLU A 93 -7.43 15.51 -1.18
N VAL A 94 -6.55 15.52 -2.18
CA VAL A 94 -5.33 14.70 -2.17
C VAL A 94 -4.15 15.66 -2.02
N ARG A 95 -3.30 15.46 -1.02
CA ARG A 95 -2.15 16.30 -0.72
C ARG A 95 -0.84 15.59 -1.09
N SER A 96 0.15 16.41 -1.45
CA SER A 96 1.49 15.96 -1.86
C SER A 96 2.63 16.68 -1.12
N ARG A 97 2.32 17.66 -0.25
CA ARG A 97 3.33 18.54 0.38
C ARG A 97 4.31 17.78 1.28
N PHE A 98 3.80 16.88 2.11
CA PHE A 98 4.61 16.11 3.08
C PHE A 98 4.73 14.62 2.72
N GLY A 99 4.18 14.22 1.58
CA GLY A 99 3.95 12.84 1.20
C GLY A 99 2.60 12.70 0.54
N LEU A 100 2.25 11.50 0.11
CA LEU A 100 0.94 11.26 -0.51
C LEU A 100 -0.10 11.05 0.60
N GLU A 101 -1.06 11.96 0.67
CA GLU A 101 -2.08 12.06 1.71
C GLU A 101 -3.47 12.15 1.07
N VAL A 102 -4.41 11.36 1.57
CA VAL A 102 -5.82 11.40 1.17
C VAL A 102 -6.61 12.02 2.30
N VAL A 103 -7.13 13.22 2.09
CA VAL A 103 -7.92 13.97 3.07
C VAL A 103 -9.37 13.58 2.91
N THR A 104 -9.98 13.16 4.01
CA THR A 104 -11.40 12.81 4.07
C THR A 104 -12.08 13.58 5.20
N SER A 105 -13.41 13.55 5.24
CA SER A 105 -14.17 14.14 6.36
C SER A 105 -13.88 13.48 7.72
N GLU A 106 -13.34 12.26 7.74
CA GLU A 106 -12.94 11.56 8.97
C GLU A 106 -11.48 11.85 9.38
N GLY A 107 -10.78 12.68 8.59
CA GLY A 107 -9.40 13.09 8.84
C GLY A 107 -8.46 12.78 7.68
N ASP A 108 -7.20 13.17 7.90
CA ASP A 108 -6.09 12.98 6.96
C ASP A 108 -5.51 11.56 7.04
N ARG A 109 -5.30 10.95 5.87
CA ARG A 109 -4.71 9.63 5.71
C ARG A 109 -3.45 9.70 4.85
N ARG A 110 -2.31 9.84 5.53
CA ARG A 110 -1.00 9.65 4.92
C ARG A 110 -0.76 8.19 4.54
N THR A 111 -0.35 7.97 3.29
CA THR A 111 -0.11 6.63 2.75
C THR A 111 1.28 6.12 3.12
N TRP A 112 1.39 4.81 3.38
CA TRP A 112 2.67 4.20 3.77
C TRP A 112 3.70 4.17 2.63
N ILE A 113 3.25 4.17 1.36
CA ILE A 113 4.14 4.07 0.19
C ILE A 113 4.86 5.37 -0.18
N ALA A 114 4.41 6.52 0.32
CA ALA A 114 5.02 7.81 0.03
C ALA A 114 5.03 8.72 1.27
N PRO A 115 5.86 8.38 2.28
CA PRO A 115 5.98 9.16 3.51
C PRO A 115 6.83 10.42 3.33
N ARG A 116 7.28 10.75 2.12
CA ARG A 116 8.07 11.96 1.83
C ARG A 116 7.70 12.45 0.42
N PRO A 117 7.72 13.76 0.17
CA PRO A 117 7.34 14.31 -1.14
C PRO A 117 8.30 13.88 -2.27
N THR A 118 9.55 13.56 -1.94
CA THR A 118 10.57 13.12 -2.91
C THR A 118 10.49 11.64 -3.28
N ALA A 119 9.57 10.88 -2.67
CA ALA A 119 9.40 9.46 -2.97
C ALA A 119 9.07 9.24 -4.45
N ARG A 120 9.62 8.17 -5.03
CA ARG A 120 9.27 7.71 -6.37
C ARG A 120 8.22 6.62 -6.27
N LEU A 121 7.18 6.72 -7.07
CA LEU A 121 6.08 5.78 -7.17
C LEU A 121 6.06 5.16 -8.55
N ARG A 122 5.56 3.94 -8.65
CA ARG A 122 5.29 3.27 -9.91
C ARG A 122 3.80 3.08 -10.07
N LEU A 123 3.26 3.61 -11.16
CA LEU A 123 1.88 3.46 -11.58
C LEU A 123 1.79 2.30 -12.56
N THR A 124 0.92 1.34 -12.26
CA THR A 124 0.55 0.25 -13.15
C THR A 124 -0.96 0.37 -13.40
N PRO A 125 -1.41 0.63 -14.64
CA PRO A 125 -2.84 0.62 -14.95
C PRO A 125 -3.47 -0.75 -14.63
N VAL A 126 -4.69 -0.73 -14.12
CA VAL A 126 -5.48 -1.93 -13.84
C VAL A 126 -6.56 -1.97 -14.92
N ALA A 127 -6.24 -2.58 -16.06
CA ALA A 127 -7.21 -2.73 -17.14
C ALA A 127 -8.38 -3.63 -16.68
N PRO A 128 -9.63 -3.34 -17.10
CA PRO A 128 -10.72 -4.31 -17.02
C PRO A 128 -10.28 -5.60 -17.74
N LEU A 129 -10.67 -6.77 -17.21
CA LEU A 129 -10.51 -8.06 -17.89
C LEU A 129 -11.37 -8.06 -19.17
N GLY A 130 -10.86 -7.48 -20.25
CA GLY A 130 -11.43 -7.51 -21.58
C GLY A 130 -10.76 -8.57 -22.47
N PRO A 131 -11.29 -8.85 -23.67
CA PRO A 131 -10.81 -9.91 -24.56
C PRO A 131 -9.37 -9.70 -25.08
N GLY A 132 -8.84 -8.47 -24.98
CA GLY A 132 -7.42 -8.22 -25.09
C GLY A 132 -6.76 -8.51 -23.75
N GLY A 133 -6.10 -9.66 -23.62
CA GLY A 133 -5.24 -9.99 -22.47
C GLY A 133 -4.28 -8.84 -22.15
N PRO A 134 -3.67 -8.78 -20.94
CA PRO A 134 -3.12 -7.57 -20.36
C PRO A 134 -2.27 -6.82 -21.38
N ALA A 135 -2.88 -5.83 -22.05
CA ALA A 135 -2.16 -4.92 -22.92
C ALA A 135 -1.03 -4.39 -22.04
N GLN A 136 0.19 -4.41 -22.57
CA GLN A 136 1.42 -4.05 -21.88
C GLN A 136 1.26 -2.65 -21.27
N ALA A 137 0.63 -2.58 -20.10
CA ALA A 137 0.14 -1.33 -19.55
C ALA A 137 1.38 -0.64 -19.05
N ALA A 138 1.84 0.35 -19.82
CA ALA A 138 3.16 0.95 -19.66
C ALA A 138 3.31 1.40 -18.20
N GLU A 139 4.14 0.68 -17.45
CA GLU A 139 4.42 1.04 -16.07
C GLU A 139 5.14 2.38 -16.08
N THR A 140 4.54 3.38 -15.42
CA THR A 140 5.07 4.74 -15.42
C THR A 140 5.64 5.07 -14.05
N THR A 141 6.84 5.64 -14.01
CA THR A 141 7.39 6.17 -12.77
C THR A 141 6.89 7.59 -12.56
N LEU A 142 6.38 7.88 -11.37
CA LEU A 142 5.82 9.17 -11.00
C LEU A 142 6.48 9.70 -9.72
N THR A 143 6.52 11.01 -9.61
CA THR A 143 6.71 11.73 -8.35
C THR A 143 5.43 11.69 -7.50
N VAL A 144 5.54 12.07 -6.23
CA VAL A 144 4.36 12.17 -5.34
C VAL A 144 3.35 13.22 -5.83
N ALA A 145 3.84 14.34 -6.39
CA ALA A 145 2.97 15.38 -6.92
C ALA A 145 2.15 14.86 -8.12
N GLU A 146 2.80 14.25 -9.09
CA GLU A 146 2.12 13.66 -10.26
C GLU A 146 1.17 12.54 -9.86
N ALA A 147 1.55 11.69 -8.89
CA ALA A 147 0.66 10.66 -8.37
C ALA A 147 -0.57 11.24 -7.66
N ALA A 148 -0.41 12.36 -6.94
CA ALA A 148 -1.53 13.08 -6.35
C ALA A 148 -2.44 13.67 -7.44
N ASP A 149 -1.88 14.24 -8.51
CA ASP A 149 -2.66 14.74 -9.65
C ASP A 149 -3.47 13.63 -10.31
N ARG A 150 -2.88 12.45 -10.50
CA ARG A 150 -3.61 11.27 -11.02
C ARG A 150 -4.76 10.83 -10.13
N LEU A 151 -4.62 10.92 -8.80
CA LEU A 151 -5.71 10.61 -7.88
C LEU A 151 -6.77 11.72 -7.85
N ARG A 152 -6.37 13.00 -7.96
CA ARG A 152 -7.30 14.15 -8.01
C ARG A 152 -8.22 14.08 -9.23
N ALA A 153 -7.77 13.50 -10.33
CA ALA A 153 -8.61 13.30 -11.52
C ALA A 153 -9.86 12.44 -11.25
N PHE A 154 -9.87 11.61 -10.19
CA PHE A 154 -11.03 10.85 -9.76
C PHE A 154 -11.92 11.58 -8.74
N VAL A 155 -11.44 12.67 -8.16
CA VAL A 155 -12.18 13.38 -7.10
C VAL A 155 -13.28 14.20 -7.77
N PRO A 156 -14.57 13.91 -7.48
CA PRO A 156 -15.68 14.65 -8.07
C PRO A 156 -15.57 16.12 -7.68
N SER A 157 -15.76 17.02 -8.64
CA SER A 157 -15.99 18.42 -8.30
C SER A 157 -17.25 18.52 -7.43
N PRO A 158 -17.25 19.33 -6.36
CA PRO A 158 -18.44 19.55 -5.57
C PRO A 158 -19.57 20.05 -6.50
N ALA A 159 -20.61 19.24 -6.68
CA ALA A 159 -21.76 19.68 -7.46
C ALA A 159 -22.37 20.88 -6.74
N PRO A 160 -22.66 22.00 -7.45
CA PRO A 160 -23.47 23.07 -6.90
C PRO A 160 -24.79 22.47 -6.43
N LEU A 161 -25.09 22.58 -5.13
CA LEU A 161 -26.36 22.15 -4.57
C LEU A 161 -27.42 23.17 -4.97
N GLU A 162 -28.15 22.89 -6.05
CA GLU A 162 -29.33 23.66 -6.41
C GLU A 162 -30.53 23.16 -5.58
N GLY A 163 -30.85 23.90 -4.51
CA GLY A 163 -32.06 23.68 -3.70
C GLY A 163 -31.80 23.35 -2.23
N PRO A 164 -32.88 23.20 -1.42
CA PRO A 164 -32.78 22.78 -0.03
C PRO A 164 -32.09 21.41 0.08
N PRO A 165 -31.25 21.17 1.11
CA PRO A 165 -30.59 19.87 1.29
C PRO A 165 -31.63 18.74 1.25
N PRO A 166 -31.43 17.69 0.44
CA PRO A 166 -32.35 16.55 0.45
C PRO A 166 -32.45 15.98 1.86
N ALA A 167 -33.67 15.66 2.29
CA ALA A 167 -33.97 15.20 3.65
C ALA A 167 -33.23 13.91 4.03
N GLU A 168 -32.77 13.14 3.05
CA GLU A 168 -31.96 11.94 3.23
C GLU A 168 -30.75 11.95 2.29
N VAL A 169 -29.55 12.17 2.85
CA VAL A 169 -28.28 11.95 2.17
C VAL A 169 -27.74 10.61 2.65
N THR A 170 -27.72 9.59 1.80
CA THR A 170 -26.99 8.35 2.12
C THR A 170 -25.50 8.64 2.08
N PRO A 171 -24.78 8.59 3.22
CA PRO A 171 -23.37 8.95 3.24
C PRO A 171 -22.56 7.92 2.43
N ALA A 172 -21.72 8.42 1.53
CA ALA A 172 -20.80 7.57 0.78
C ALA A 172 -19.86 6.80 1.75
N ARG A 173 -19.67 5.51 1.47
CA ARG A 173 -19.12 4.55 2.44
C ARG A 173 -17.59 4.68 2.60
N ILE A 174 -17.12 4.59 3.84
CA ILE A 174 -15.71 4.34 4.18
C ILE A 174 -15.65 3.00 4.92
N GLU A 175 -14.86 2.05 4.41
CA GLU A 175 -14.68 0.73 5.02
C GLU A 175 -13.25 0.54 5.52
N HIS A 176 -13.12 0.06 6.76
CA HIS A 176 -11.84 -0.25 7.37
C HIS A 176 -11.72 -1.75 7.66
N ARG A 177 -10.68 -2.37 7.10
CA ARG A 177 -10.30 -3.75 7.43
C ARG A 177 -8.98 -3.76 8.19
N VAL A 178 -9.03 -4.11 9.46
CA VAL A 178 -7.84 -4.16 10.33
C VAL A 178 -7.07 -5.46 10.09
N HIS A 179 -5.74 -5.38 10.09
CA HIS A 179 -4.82 -6.50 9.92
C HIS A 179 -3.98 -6.69 11.19
N GLY A 180 -4.64 -6.73 12.36
CA GLY A 180 -3.98 -6.82 13.66
C GLY A 180 -3.07 -8.05 13.77
N TRP A 181 -3.45 -9.15 13.14
CA TRP A 181 -2.68 -10.40 13.07
C TRP A 181 -1.27 -10.20 12.48
N SER A 182 -1.09 -9.29 11.52
CA SER A 182 0.23 -9.03 10.93
C SER A 182 1.18 -8.39 11.94
N VAL A 183 0.67 -7.52 12.81
CA VAL A 183 1.44 -6.88 13.89
C VAL A 183 1.75 -7.90 14.99
N VAL A 184 0.76 -8.71 15.37
CA VAL A 184 0.95 -9.78 16.36
C VAL A 184 2.02 -10.77 15.89
N ALA A 185 1.98 -11.19 14.62
CA ALA A 185 2.99 -12.08 14.04
C ALA A 185 4.40 -11.46 14.06
N LEU A 186 4.53 -10.15 13.76
CA LEU A 186 5.82 -9.46 13.88
C LEU A 186 6.36 -9.46 15.30
N ILE A 187 5.51 -9.16 16.29
CA ILE A 187 5.90 -9.14 17.70
C ILE A 187 6.33 -10.55 18.14
N ALA A 188 5.52 -11.57 17.84
CA ALA A 188 5.81 -12.95 18.21
C ALA A 188 7.12 -13.45 17.59
N LEU A 189 7.32 -13.25 16.28
CA LEU A 189 8.54 -13.64 15.58
C LEU A 189 9.77 -12.86 16.07
N GLY A 190 9.60 -11.57 16.39
CA GLY A 190 10.66 -10.75 16.96
C GLY A 190 11.11 -11.26 18.33
N LEU A 191 10.16 -11.55 19.22
CA LEU A 191 10.44 -12.13 20.54
C LEU A 191 11.12 -13.50 20.43
N LEU A 192 10.62 -14.38 19.55
CA LEU A 192 11.26 -15.67 19.29
C LEU A 192 12.68 -15.52 18.74
N GLY A 193 12.90 -14.60 17.81
CA GLY A 193 14.22 -14.29 17.28
C GLY A 193 15.18 -13.77 18.35
N SER A 194 14.71 -12.86 19.21
CA SER A 194 15.51 -12.33 20.33
C SER A 194 15.86 -13.42 21.35
N MET A 195 14.91 -14.29 21.70
CA MET A 195 15.18 -15.42 22.60
C MET A 195 16.14 -16.44 21.97
N ALA A 196 16.08 -16.63 20.65
CA ALA A 196 17.01 -17.50 19.95
C ALA A 196 18.43 -16.94 19.98
N GLY A 197 18.59 -15.63 19.70
CA GLY A 197 19.89 -14.96 19.76
C GLY A 197 20.51 -14.91 21.16
N ALA A 198 19.71 -14.86 22.22
CA ALA A 198 20.21 -14.90 23.60
C ALA A 198 20.75 -16.28 24.04
N ARG A 199 20.59 -17.33 23.22
CA ARG A 199 21.01 -18.71 23.51
C ARG A 199 22.22 -19.17 22.68
N ILE A 200 22.75 -18.29 21.83
CA ILE A 200 23.97 -18.49 21.02
C ILE A 200 25.08 -17.69 21.72
#